data_AF-A0A923VSZ4-F1
#
_entry.id   AF-A0A923VSZ4-F1
#
_cell.length_a   1.000
_cell.length_b   1.000
_cell.length_c   1.000
_cell.angle_alpha   90.00
_cell.angle_beta   90.00
_cell.angle_gamma   90.00
#
_symmetry.space_group_name_H-M   'P 1'
#
loop_
_entity.id
_entity.type
_entity.pdbx_description
1 polymer ?
#
loop_
_entity_poly.entity_id
_entity_poly.type
_entity_poly.pdbx_seq_one_letter_code
_entity_poly.pdbx_strand_id
1 'polypeptide(L)' 'EACKKICTAAAGKKAPVMVACTGWGQSEDRKRSDEAGFNHHLVKPVDPEVLSVLLGTIFTTLHSVP' A
#
# COMPACT_ATOMS: atom_id res chain seq x y z
N GLU A 1 8.81 9.02 -5.37
CA GLU A 1 10.18 9.01 -4.83
C GLU A 1 10.40 8.13 -3.60
N ALA A 2 9.78 8.42 -2.43
CA ALA A 2 10.00 7.62 -1.22
C ALA A 2 9.65 6.13 -1.39
N CYS A 3 8.51 5.82 -2.01
CA CYS A 3 8.08 4.44 -2.27
C CYS A 3 9.11 3.66 -3.09
N LYS A 4 9.53 4.23 -4.23
CA LYS A 4 10.55 3.65 -5.11
C LYS A 4 11.85 3.37 -4.36
N LYS A 5 12.32 4.30 -3.52
CA LYS A 5 13.55 4.13 -2.73
C LYS A 5 13.46 3.00 -1.69
N ILE A 6 12.30 2.84 -1.05
CA ILE A 6 12.08 1.76 -0.07
C ILE A 6 12.07 0.40 -0.78
N CYS A 7 11.43 0.31 -1.94
CA CYS A 7 11.40 -0.92 -2.73
C CYS A 7 12.79 -1.31 -3.24
N THR A 8 13.61 -0.36 -3.72
CA THR A 8 14.97 -0.66 -4.20
C THR A 8 15.94 -1.00 -3.06
N ALA A 9 15.74 -0.43 -1.86
CA ALA A 9 16.55 -0.75 -0.68
C ALA A 9 16.28 -2.15 -0.10
N ALA A 10 15.19 -2.82 -0.49
CA ALA A 10 14.82 -4.13 0.02
C ALA A 10 15.65 -5.30 -0.56
N ALA A 11 16.81 -5.04 -1.18
CA ALA A 11 17.69 -6.01 -1.84
C ALA A 11 17.87 -7.34 -1.05
N GLY A 12 17.15 -8.38 -1.46
CA GLY A 12 17.20 -9.73 -0.88
C GLY A 12 16.18 -10.06 0.22
N LYS A 13 15.31 -9.11 0.62
CA LYS A 13 14.19 -9.34 1.56
C LYS A 13 12.85 -9.20 0.83
N LYS A 14 11.77 -9.79 1.37
CA LYS A 14 10.40 -9.50 0.89
C LYS A 14 10.18 -7.99 0.95
N ALA A 15 9.88 -7.38 -0.19
CA ALA A 15 9.57 -5.96 -0.25
C ALA A 15 8.35 -5.67 0.65
N PRO A 16 8.34 -4.54 1.39
CA PRO A 16 7.21 -4.18 2.23
C PRO A 16 5.97 -3.89 1.38
N VAL A 17 4.78 -4.12 1.93
CA VAL A 17 3.53 -3.66 1.33
C VAL A 17 3.39 -2.16 1.61
N MET A 18 3.24 -1.38 0.54
CA MET A 18 3.19 0.07 0.58
C MET A 18 1.75 0.55 0.38
N VAL A 19 1.20 1.27 1.37
CA VAL A 19 -0.15 1.85 1.31
C VAL A 19 -0.06 3.37 1.25
N ALA A 20 -0.55 3.99 0.18
CA ALA A 20 -0.65 5.44 0.08
C ALA A 20 -1.81 5.94 0.95
N CYS A 21 -1.60 6.99 1.74
CA CYS A 21 -2.65 7.59 2.58
C CYS A 21 -2.74 9.10 2.27
N THR A 22 -3.67 9.47 1.39
CA THR A 22 -3.74 10.81 0.78
C THR A 22 -5.03 11.54 1.15
N GLY A 23 -5.13 12.84 0.93
CA GLY A 23 -6.42 13.57 0.97
C GLY A 23 -7.17 13.59 -0.37
N TRP A 24 -6.71 12.81 -1.35
CA TRP A 24 -7.08 12.93 -2.76
C TRP A 24 -7.59 11.58 -3.27
N GLY A 25 -8.91 11.45 -3.43
CA GLY A 25 -9.56 10.17 -3.76
C GLY A 25 -9.94 9.99 -5.22
N GLN A 26 -9.52 10.87 -6.12
CA GLN A 26 -9.90 10.75 -7.52
C GLN A 26 -9.14 9.62 -8.21
N SER A 27 -9.71 9.11 -9.31
CA SER A 27 -9.12 8.03 -10.10
C SER A 27 -7.70 8.36 -10.59
N GLU A 28 -7.43 9.63 -10.90
CA GLU A 28 -6.11 10.12 -11.30
C GLU A 28 -5.09 10.00 -10.15
N ASP A 29 -5.47 10.34 -8.93
CA ASP A 29 -4.60 10.26 -7.74
C ASP A 29 -4.31 8.81 -7.35
N ARG A 30 -5.31 7.92 -7.55
CA ARG A 30 -5.13 6.48 -7.41
C ARG A 30 -4.11 5.96 -8.43
N LYS A 31 -4.29 6.31 -9.71
CA LYS A 31 -3.37 5.91 -10.79
C LYS A 31 -1.94 6.39 -10.53
N ARG A 32 -1.76 7.64 -10.07
CA ARG A 32 -0.44 8.18 -9.70
C ARG A 32 0.21 7.43 -8.54
N SER A 33 -0.59 6.94 -7.59
CA SER A 33 -0.10 6.13 -6.47
C SER A 33 0.35 4.75 -6.95
N ASP A 34 -0.44 4.13 -7.84
CA ASP A 34 -0.11 2.85 -8.45
C ASP A 34 1.19 2.94 -9.27
N GLU A 35 1.33 3.98 -10.12
CA GLU A 35 2.55 4.25 -10.90
C GLU A 35 3.79 4.55 -10.03
N ALA A 36 3.58 5.04 -8.80
CA ALA A 36 4.66 5.29 -7.84
C ALA A 36 5.13 4.02 -7.12
N GLY A 37 4.42 2.89 -7.30
CA GLY A 37 4.75 1.60 -6.71
C GLY A 37 4.02 1.29 -5.39
N PHE A 38 2.93 1.99 -5.08
CA PHE A 38 2.08 1.62 -3.95
C PHE A 38 1.17 0.43 -4.31
N ASN A 39 0.92 -0.45 -3.34
CA ASN A 39 0.03 -1.60 -3.51
C ASN A 39 -1.44 -1.24 -3.26
N HIS A 40 -1.67 -0.27 -2.39
CA HIS A 40 -3.00 0.18 -2.00
C HIS A 40 -3.05 1.69 -1.83
N HIS A 41 -4.25 2.25 -1.93
CA HIS A 41 -4.51 3.68 -1.75
C HIS A 41 -5.69 3.86 -0.79
N LEU A 42 -5.47 4.66 0.25
CA LEU A 42 -6.44 5.08 1.24
C LEU A 42 -6.60 6.60 1.19
N VAL A 43 -7.85 7.07 1.30
CA VAL A 43 -8.20 8.49 1.33
C VAL A 43 -8.50 8.89 2.76
N LYS A 44 -8.02 10.06 3.16
CA LYS A 44 -8.25 10.64 4.48
C LYS A 44 -9.60 11.36 4.51
N PRO A 45 -10.32 11.31 5.65
CA PRO A 45 -10.01 10.52 6.85
C PRO A 45 -10.17 9.02 6.56
N VAL A 46 -9.22 8.22 7.05
CA VAL A 46 -9.27 6.77 6.84
C VAL A 46 -10.30 6.17 7.77
N ASP A 47 -11.22 5.40 7.20
CA ASP A 47 -12.16 4.60 7.96
C ASP A 47 -11.42 3.45 8.68
N PRO A 48 -11.50 3.35 10.02
CA PRO A 48 -10.88 2.28 10.79
C PRO A 48 -11.32 0.87 10.37
N GLU A 49 -12.56 0.67 9.91
CA GLU A 49 -13.03 -0.63 9.44
C GLU A 49 -12.34 -1.01 8.13
N VAL A 50 -12.26 -0.07 7.18
CA VAL A 50 -11.56 -0.25 5.91
C VAL A 50 -10.08 -0.57 6.14
N LEU A 51 -9.44 0.15 7.07
CA LEU A 51 -8.06 -0.13 7.45
C LEU A 51 -7.91 -1.54 8.05
N SER A 52 -8.82 -1.94 8.93
CA SER A 52 -8.79 -3.26 9.57
C SER A 52 -8.93 -4.39 8.55
N VAL A 53 -9.85 -4.26 7.59
CA VAL A 53 -10.03 -5.22 6.49
C VAL A 53 -8.78 -5.29 5.62
N LEU A 54 -8.19 -4.14 5.28
CA LEU A 54 -6.97 -4.09 4.48
C LEU A 54 -5.80 -4.80 5.19
N LEU A 55 -5.61 -4.52 6.49
CA LEU A 55 -4.56 -5.15 7.29
C LEU A 55 -4.77 -6.67 7.41
N GLY A 56 -6.01 -7.13 7.62
CA GLY A 56 -6.34 -8.56 7.63
C GLY A 56 -6.03 -9.25 6.30
N THR A 57 -6.33 -8.57 5.19
CA THR A 57 -6.04 -9.07 3.83
C THR A 57 -4.54 -9.18 3.58
N ILE A 58 -3.78 -8.13 3.93
CA ILE A 58 -2.31 -8.11 3.81
C ILE A 58 -1.69 -9.18 4.69
N PHE A 59 -2.14 -9.29 5.94
CA PHE A 59 -1.63 -10.28 6.90
C PHE A 59 -1.81 -11.70 6.36
N THR A 60 -3.02 -12.03 5.88
CA THR A 60 -3.30 -13.34 5.28
C THR A 60 -2.43 -13.57 4.06
N THR A 61 -2.34 -12.63 3.13
CA THR A 61 -1.55 -12.77 1.90
C THR A 61 -0.05 -12.97 2.16
N LEU A 62 0.50 -12.32 3.20
CA LEU A 62 1.91 -12.42 3.54
C LEU A 62 2.27 -13.71 4.30
N HIS A 63 1.33 -14.26 5.06
CA HIS A 63 1.51 -15.45 5.93
C HIS A 63 0.87 -16.72 5.36
N SER A 64 0.12 -16.63 4.27
CA SER A 64 -0.26 -17.78 3.44
C SER A 64 0.99 -18.30 2.73
N VAL A 65 1.76 -19.12 3.43
CA VAL A 65 2.61 -20.17 2.85
C VAL A 65 1.76 -21.46 2.92
N PRO A 66 1.80 -22.36 1.91
CA PRO A 66 1.03 -23.61 1.93
C PRO A 66 1.23 -24.44 3.20
#